data_AF-A0A8D8BK84-F1
#
_entry.id   AF-A0A8D8BK84-F1
#
_cell.length_a   1.000
_cell.length_b   1.000
_cell.length_c   1.000
_cell.angle_alpha   90.00
_cell.angle_beta   90.00
_cell.angle_gamma   90.00
#
_symmetry.space_group_name_H-M   'P 1'
#
loop_
_entity.id
_entity.type
_entity.pdbx_description
1 polymer ?
#
loop_
_entity_poly.entity_id
_entity_poly.type
_entity_poly.pdbx_seq_one_letter_code
_entity_poly.pdbx_strand_id
1 'polypeptide(L)'
;MNTPDDARIMSWWDYGYQITAMANRTILVDNNTWNNTHISRVGQAMASTEDKAYEIMKELDVDYVLVIFGGLTGYSSDDINKFLWMVRIGGSTDRGAHIKETDYYASSGDFRIDKEGSPTLLNCLMYKMCYYRFGQVYTEGGKAPGYDRVRGAEIGNKDFELDVLEEAYT
;
A
#
# COMPACT_ATOMS: atom_id res chain seq x y z
N MET A 1 -6.92 -14.23 20.38
CA MET A 1 -6.41 -13.88 19.04
C MET A 1 -7.60 -13.93 18.09
N ASN A 2 -7.74 -12.95 17.19
CA ASN A 2 -8.93 -12.78 16.35
C ASN A 2 -8.74 -13.29 14.90
N THR A 3 -7.60 -13.93 14.61
CA THR A 3 -7.27 -14.52 13.31
C THR A 3 -6.85 -15.98 13.50
N PRO A 4 -6.98 -16.85 12.48
CA PRO A 4 -6.43 -18.20 12.50
C PRO A 4 -4.94 -18.21 12.85
N ASP A 5 -4.46 -19.28 13.48
CA ASP A 5 -3.06 -19.37 13.91
C ASP A 5 -2.08 -19.57 12.75
N ASP A 6 -2.55 -20.12 11.63
CA ASP A 6 -1.83 -20.31 10.38
C ASP A 6 -2.01 -19.15 9.39
N ALA A 7 -2.72 -18.09 9.78
CA ALA A 7 -2.97 -16.93 8.92
C ALA A 7 -1.67 -16.23 8.51
N ARG A 8 -1.58 -15.91 7.21
CA ARG A 8 -0.42 -15.28 6.58
C ARG A 8 -0.67 -13.81 6.29
N ILE A 9 0.18 -12.96 6.86
CA ILE A 9 0.08 -11.51 6.76
C ILE A 9 1.11 -10.99 5.76
N MET A 10 0.63 -10.32 4.71
CA MET A 10 1.46 -9.54 3.79
C MET A 10 1.61 -8.11 4.31
N SER A 11 2.85 -7.66 4.49
CA SER A 11 3.20 -6.29 4.87
C SER A 11 4.49 -5.85 4.16
N TRP A 12 4.85 -4.58 4.27
CA TRP A 12 6.21 -4.17 3.91
C TRP A 12 7.25 -4.80 4.84
N TRP A 13 8.47 -5.00 4.34
CA TRP A 13 9.53 -5.75 5.03
C TRP A 13 9.99 -5.10 6.35
N ASP A 14 9.88 -3.77 6.47
CA ASP A 14 10.20 -3.01 7.69
C ASP A 14 9.49 -3.59 8.94
N TYR A 15 8.28 -4.10 8.77
CA TYR A 15 7.40 -4.49 9.88
C TYR A 15 7.49 -5.98 10.23
N GLY A 16 8.20 -6.79 9.43
CA GLY A 16 8.19 -8.24 9.56
C GLY A 16 8.52 -8.72 10.98
N TYR A 17 9.63 -8.23 11.55
CA TYR A 17 10.01 -8.60 12.92
C TYR A 17 8.97 -8.21 13.98
N GLN A 18 8.36 -7.04 13.84
CA GLN A 18 7.36 -6.56 14.80
C GLN A 18 6.10 -7.42 14.76
N ILE A 19 5.64 -7.80 13.55
CA ILE A 19 4.49 -8.69 13.37
C ILE A 19 4.78 -10.06 13.98
N THR A 20 5.93 -10.66 13.69
CA THR A 20 6.30 -11.96 14.26
C THR A 20 6.39 -11.91 15.78
N ALA A 21 7.02 -10.86 16.35
CA ALA A 21 7.23 -10.75 17.79
C ALA A 21 5.95 -10.42 18.57
N MET A 22 5.07 -9.59 18.02
CA MET A 22 3.89 -9.07 18.74
C MET A 22 2.61 -9.80 18.36
N ALA A 23 2.38 -10.05 17.07
CA ALA A 23 1.17 -10.71 16.59
C ALA A 23 1.29 -12.24 16.56
N ASN A 24 2.52 -12.78 16.58
CA ASN A 24 2.79 -14.22 16.50
C ASN A 24 2.07 -14.87 15.30
N ARG A 25 2.27 -14.31 14.11
CA ARG A 25 1.69 -14.78 12.84
C ARG A 25 2.76 -14.94 11.77
N THR A 26 2.47 -15.78 10.78
CA THR A 26 3.36 -16.02 9.64
C THR A 26 3.40 -14.78 8.74
N ILE A 27 4.63 -14.36 8.38
CA ILE A 27 4.88 -13.23 7.49
C ILE A 27 5.51 -13.72 6.17
N LEU A 28 5.22 -13.02 5.09
CA LEU A 28 5.74 -13.34 3.76
C LEU A 28 7.15 -12.81 3.51
N VAL A 29 7.44 -11.62 4.02
CA VAL A 29 8.75 -10.96 3.89
C VAL A 29 9.21 -10.49 5.25
N ASP A 30 10.47 -10.75 5.56
CA ASP A 30 11.09 -10.33 6.81
C ASP A 30 12.21 -9.30 6.55
N ASN A 31 12.66 -8.67 7.63
CA ASN A 31 13.68 -7.63 7.59
C ASN A 31 15.10 -8.22 7.39
N ASN A 32 15.25 -9.53 7.14
CA ASN A 32 16.54 -10.14 6.82
C ASN A 32 16.92 -9.98 5.35
N THR A 33 15.99 -9.56 4.48
CA THR A 33 16.25 -9.16 3.08
C THR A 33 17.06 -10.14 2.21
N TRP A 34 17.03 -11.43 2.56
CA TRP A 34 17.87 -12.44 1.90
C TRP A 34 17.35 -12.88 0.53
N ASN A 35 16.03 -12.77 0.28
CA ASN A 35 15.39 -13.14 -0.97
C ASN A 35 14.75 -11.90 -1.65
N ASN A 36 15.57 -11.18 -2.41
CA ASN A 36 15.14 -9.98 -3.14
C ASN A 36 14.00 -10.23 -4.13
N THR A 37 13.89 -11.45 -4.69
CA THR A 37 12.79 -11.81 -5.58
C THR A 37 11.46 -11.85 -4.85
N HIS A 38 11.45 -12.30 -3.58
CA HIS A 38 10.23 -12.34 -2.77
C HIS A 38 9.76 -10.93 -2.37
N ILE A 39 10.71 -10.06 -1.98
CA ILE A 39 10.41 -8.63 -1.68
C ILE A 39 9.93 -7.91 -2.93
N SER A 40 10.55 -8.18 -4.08
CA SER A 40 10.08 -7.67 -5.37
C SER A 40 8.65 -8.11 -5.66
N ARG A 41 8.27 -9.36 -5.36
CA ARG A 41 6.90 -9.85 -5.58
C ARG A 41 5.87 -9.15 -4.69
N VAL A 42 6.20 -8.87 -3.42
CA VAL A 42 5.34 -8.04 -2.55
C VAL A 42 5.25 -6.60 -3.07
N GLY A 43 6.38 -6.00 -3.48
CA GLY A 43 6.38 -4.67 -4.11
C GLY A 43 5.53 -4.60 -5.38
N GLN A 44 5.55 -5.66 -6.20
CA GLN A 44 4.69 -5.80 -7.38
C GLN A 44 3.21 -5.83 -6.99
N ALA A 45 2.83 -6.59 -5.95
CA ALA A 45 1.45 -6.60 -5.47
C ALA A 45 0.99 -5.21 -5.02
N MET A 46 1.78 -4.54 -4.18
CA MET A 46 1.43 -3.22 -3.64
C MET A 46 1.34 -2.13 -4.74
N ALA A 47 2.16 -2.23 -5.79
CA ALA A 47 2.25 -1.22 -6.84
C ALA A 47 1.31 -1.48 -8.03
N SER A 48 0.68 -2.65 -8.13
CA SER A 48 -0.20 -3.00 -9.26
C SER A 48 -1.66 -2.62 -9.02
N THR A 49 -2.49 -2.71 -10.06
CA THR A 49 -3.95 -2.68 -9.95
C THR A 49 -4.47 -3.89 -9.16
N GLU A 50 -5.68 -3.79 -8.61
CA GLU A 50 -6.29 -4.82 -7.75
C GLU A 50 -6.34 -6.21 -8.39
N ASP A 51 -6.69 -6.31 -9.67
CA ASP A 51 -6.76 -7.59 -10.40
C ASP A 51 -5.41 -8.31 -10.43
N LYS A 52 -4.33 -7.58 -10.76
CA LYS A 52 -2.97 -8.11 -10.81
C LYS A 52 -2.43 -8.39 -9.43
N ALA A 53 -2.69 -7.50 -8.48
CA ALA A 53 -2.26 -7.71 -7.10
C ALA A 53 -2.96 -8.92 -6.48
N TYR A 54 -4.22 -9.18 -6.81
CA TYR A 54 -4.96 -10.35 -6.35
C TYR A 54 -4.39 -11.67 -6.89
N GLU A 55 -3.99 -11.72 -8.16
CA GLU A 55 -3.26 -12.88 -8.72
C GLU A 55 -1.97 -13.15 -7.91
N ILE A 56 -1.24 -12.10 -7.53
CA ILE A 56 -0.02 -12.20 -6.73
C ILE A 56 -0.32 -12.67 -5.30
N MET A 57 -1.32 -12.10 -4.65
CA MET A 57 -1.73 -12.49 -3.29
C MET A 57 -2.16 -13.96 -3.23
N LYS A 58 -2.83 -14.47 -4.28
CA LYS A 58 -3.14 -15.90 -4.40
C LYS A 58 -1.92 -16.78 -4.61
N GLU A 59 -0.99 -16.36 -5.48
CA GLU A 59 0.27 -17.08 -5.69
C GLU A 59 1.07 -17.23 -4.40
N LEU A 60 1.02 -16.20 -3.55
CA LEU A 60 1.73 -16.16 -2.27
C LEU A 60 0.89 -16.70 -1.08
N ASP A 61 -0.35 -17.12 -1.32
CA ASP A 61 -1.27 -17.67 -0.32
C ASP A 61 -1.43 -16.72 0.88
N VAL A 62 -1.81 -15.47 0.60
CA VAL A 62 -2.03 -14.38 1.57
C VAL A 62 -3.46 -14.40 2.12
N ASP A 63 -3.61 -14.30 3.44
CA ASP A 63 -4.92 -14.18 4.10
C ASP A 63 -5.25 -12.73 4.47
N TYR A 64 -4.26 -11.98 4.97
CA TYR A 64 -4.43 -10.60 5.43
C TYR A 64 -3.35 -9.69 4.86
N VAL A 65 -3.71 -8.44 4.62
CA VAL A 65 -2.76 -7.38 4.23
C VAL A 65 -2.74 -6.32 5.31
N LEU A 66 -1.55 -5.93 5.75
CA LEU A 66 -1.34 -4.84 6.70
C LEU A 66 -0.65 -3.68 6.00
N VAL A 67 -1.28 -2.50 6.06
CA VAL A 67 -0.70 -1.23 5.63
C VAL A 67 -0.74 -0.22 6.77
N ILE A 68 0.29 0.62 6.87
CA ILE A 68 0.34 1.74 7.81
C ILE A 68 -0.06 3.01 7.08
N PHE A 69 -1.11 3.67 7.56
CA PHE A 69 -1.60 4.92 7.02
C PHE A 69 -1.51 6.05 8.06
N GLY A 70 -0.79 7.12 7.71
CA GLY A 70 -0.54 8.27 8.59
C GLY A 70 -1.38 9.50 8.31
N GLY A 71 -2.24 9.50 7.28
CA GLY A 71 -2.90 10.71 6.78
C GLY A 71 -3.84 11.39 7.78
N LEU A 72 -4.41 10.65 8.73
CA LEU A 72 -5.24 11.21 9.81
C LEU A 72 -4.40 11.78 10.97
N THR A 73 -3.32 11.10 11.33
CA THR A 73 -2.51 11.42 12.54
C THR A 73 -1.38 12.40 12.24
N GLY A 74 -0.99 12.56 10.98
CA GLY A 74 0.21 13.28 10.58
C GLY A 74 1.50 12.44 10.72
N TYR A 75 1.38 11.11 10.79
CA TYR A 75 2.54 10.23 10.91
C TYR A 75 3.25 10.06 9.56
N SER A 76 4.42 10.68 9.40
CA SER A 76 5.14 10.73 8.13
C SER A 76 5.89 9.44 7.75
N SER A 77 6.03 8.48 8.64
CA SER A 77 6.73 7.21 8.35
C SER A 77 5.77 6.10 7.93
N ASP A 78 4.71 6.47 7.21
CA ASP A 78 3.66 5.59 6.70
C ASP A 78 4.02 4.98 5.32
N ASP A 79 3.18 4.06 4.83
CA ASP A 79 3.49 3.26 3.65
C ASP A 79 3.39 4.04 2.34
N ILE A 80 2.58 5.11 2.29
CA ILE A 80 2.50 5.98 1.11
C ILE A 80 3.83 6.74 0.90
N ASN A 81 4.55 7.15 1.95
CA ASN A 81 5.87 7.79 1.81
C ASN A 81 6.96 6.80 1.42
N LYS A 82 6.79 5.52 1.75
CA LYS A 82 7.70 4.44 1.35
C LYS A 82 7.37 3.87 -0.02
N PHE A 83 6.22 4.20 -0.59
CA PHE A 83 5.66 3.55 -1.77
C PHE A 83 6.61 3.54 -2.98
N LEU A 84 7.33 4.64 -3.26
CA LEU A 84 8.29 4.66 -4.37
C LEU A 84 9.44 3.65 -4.21
N TRP A 85 9.82 3.28 -2.98
CA TRP A 85 10.74 2.17 -2.74
C TRP A 85 10.13 0.83 -3.13
N MET A 86 8.84 0.64 -2.83
CA MET A 86 8.09 -0.56 -3.24
C MET A 86 8.03 -0.68 -4.77
N VAL A 87 7.78 0.44 -5.46
CA VAL A 87 7.78 0.51 -6.93
C VAL A 87 9.14 0.15 -7.51
N ARG A 88 10.22 0.76 -7.00
CA ARG A 88 11.60 0.49 -7.45
C ARG A 88 11.99 -0.97 -7.27
N ILE A 89 11.68 -1.55 -6.10
CA ILE A 89 12.01 -2.94 -5.80
C ILE A 89 11.10 -3.89 -6.60
N GLY A 90 9.82 -3.55 -6.74
CA GLY A 90 8.86 -4.29 -7.55
C GLY A 90 9.29 -4.40 -9.01
N GLY A 91 9.75 -3.30 -9.60
CA GLY A 91 10.25 -3.22 -10.97
C GLY A 91 11.66 -3.77 -11.21
N SER A 92 12.38 -4.19 -10.16
CA SER A 92 13.78 -4.60 -10.27
C SER A 92 14.01 -6.02 -10.82
N THR A 93 12.95 -6.81 -10.99
CA THR A 93 13.02 -8.20 -11.49
C THR A 93 12.30 -8.35 -12.83
N ASP A 94 12.65 -9.38 -13.60
CA ASP A 94 12.05 -9.64 -14.93
C ASP A 94 10.52 -9.71 -14.89
N ARG A 95 9.95 -10.33 -13.85
CA ARG A 95 8.49 -10.41 -13.66
C ARG A 95 7.85 -9.03 -13.43
N GLY A 96 8.60 -8.11 -12.85
CA GLY A 96 8.17 -6.74 -12.55
C GLY A 96 8.53 -5.71 -13.61
N ALA A 97 9.14 -6.08 -14.73
CA ALA A 97 9.63 -5.14 -15.76
C ALA A 97 8.56 -4.21 -16.36
N HIS A 98 7.28 -4.54 -16.17
CA HIS A 98 6.13 -3.71 -16.55
C HIS A 98 5.85 -2.55 -15.57
N ILE A 99 6.37 -2.62 -14.35
CA ILE A 99 6.27 -1.58 -13.32
C ILE A 99 7.42 -0.58 -13.54
N LYS A 100 7.07 0.67 -13.87
CA LYS A 100 8.03 1.75 -14.09
C LYS A 100 7.74 2.89 -13.14
N GLU A 101 8.77 3.34 -12.42
CA GLU A 101 8.64 4.44 -11.46
C GLU A 101 8.05 5.71 -12.08
N THR A 102 8.42 5.99 -13.34
CA THR A 102 7.93 7.15 -14.11
C THR A 102 6.41 7.19 -14.23
N ASP A 103 5.75 6.03 -14.23
CA ASP A 103 4.31 5.93 -14.48
C ASP A 103 3.49 6.38 -13.26
N TYR A 104 4.13 6.52 -12.09
CA TYR A 104 3.50 6.95 -10.84
C TYR A 104 3.57 8.46 -10.60
N TYR A 105 4.39 9.20 -11.35
CA TYR A 105 4.50 10.64 -11.25
C TYR A 105 3.41 11.35 -12.07
N ALA A 106 2.95 12.50 -11.58
CA ALA A 106 2.08 13.40 -12.33
C ALA A 106 2.79 13.92 -13.60
N SER A 107 2.05 14.51 -14.52
CA SER A 107 2.62 15.15 -15.72
C SER A 107 3.58 16.30 -15.39
N SER A 108 3.48 16.90 -14.19
CA SER A 108 4.44 17.88 -13.68
C SER A 108 5.78 17.27 -13.25
N GLY A 109 5.85 15.94 -13.10
CA GLY A 109 6.99 15.23 -12.53
C GLY A 109 6.90 15.02 -11.01
N ASP A 110 5.86 15.54 -10.35
CA ASP A 110 5.69 15.41 -8.91
C ASP A 110 4.94 14.13 -8.51
N PHE A 111 5.27 13.58 -7.34
CA PHE A 111 4.50 12.48 -6.74
C PHE A 111 3.31 13.07 -5.96
N ARG A 112 2.09 12.92 -6.49
CA ARG A 112 0.88 13.59 -5.96
C ARG A 112 -0.24 12.60 -5.73
N ILE A 113 -0.89 12.71 -4.56
CA ILE A 113 -2.04 11.87 -4.17
C ILE A 113 -3.40 12.53 -4.45
N ASP A 114 -3.36 13.78 -4.93
CA ASP A 114 -4.53 14.56 -5.29
C ASP A 114 -5.01 14.24 -6.72
N LYS A 115 -6.01 14.99 -7.20
CA LYS A 115 -6.59 14.83 -8.54
C LYS A 115 -5.61 15.02 -9.70
N GLU A 116 -4.45 15.62 -9.46
CA GLU A 116 -3.39 15.81 -10.46
C GLU A 116 -2.38 14.65 -10.44
N GLY A 117 -2.54 13.70 -9.50
CA GLY A 117 -1.78 12.47 -9.44
C GLY A 117 -1.94 11.60 -10.68
N SER A 118 -0.94 10.73 -10.93
CA SER A 118 -0.99 9.83 -12.07
C SER A 118 -2.17 8.85 -11.95
N PRO A 119 -2.84 8.51 -13.07
CA PRO A 119 -3.85 7.46 -13.05
C PRO A 119 -3.30 6.12 -12.53
N THR A 120 -2.03 5.81 -12.77
CA THR A 120 -1.38 4.60 -12.27
C THR A 120 -1.32 4.57 -10.74
N LEU A 121 -0.96 5.69 -10.10
CA LEU A 121 -0.94 5.80 -8.64
C LEU A 121 -2.36 5.77 -8.06
N LEU A 122 -3.28 6.55 -8.61
CA LEU A 122 -4.64 6.67 -8.07
C LEU A 122 -5.47 5.38 -8.20
N ASN A 123 -5.01 4.41 -9.00
CA ASN A 123 -5.62 3.10 -9.19
C ASN A 123 -4.77 1.92 -8.69
N CYS A 124 -3.63 2.16 -8.05
CA CYS A 124 -2.82 1.07 -7.50
C CYS A 124 -3.42 0.54 -6.18
N LEU A 125 -3.11 -0.72 -5.86
CA LEU A 125 -3.60 -1.38 -4.66
C LEU A 125 -3.25 -0.60 -3.39
N MET A 126 -1.99 -0.15 -3.26
CA MET A 126 -1.57 0.63 -2.08
C MET A 126 -2.42 1.88 -1.86
N TYR A 127 -2.73 2.62 -2.93
CA TYR A 127 -3.58 3.81 -2.84
C TYR A 127 -4.99 3.42 -2.38
N LYS A 128 -5.59 2.42 -3.03
CA LYS A 128 -6.94 1.96 -2.69
C LYS A 128 -7.02 1.47 -1.24
N MET A 129 -6.05 0.69 -0.77
CA MET A 129 -6.01 0.20 0.62
C MET A 129 -5.87 1.34 1.64
N CYS A 130 -4.95 2.29 1.43
CA CYS A 130 -4.71 3.37 2.41
C CYS A 130 -5.85 4.39 2.50
N TYR A 131 -6.55 4.64 1.38
CA TYR A 131 -7.56 5.69 1.30
C TYR A 131 -9.00 5.18 1.25
N TYR A 132 -9.23 3.87 1.44
CA TYR A 132 -10.57 3.31 1.46
C TYR A 132 -11.43 4.02 2.52
N ARG A 133 -12.59 4.56 2.10
CA ARG A 133 -13.51 5.39 2.90
C ARG A 133 -12.92 6.69 3.50
N PHE A 134 -11.65 7.00 3.27
CA PHE A 134 -11.00 8.20 3.81
C PHE A 134 -11.55 9.50 3.21
N GLY A 135 -12.11 9.45 2.00
CA GLY A 135 -12.68 10.60 1.30
C GLY A 135 -13.80 11.33 2.06
N GLN A 136 -14.43 10.68 3.03
CA GLN A 136 -15.52 11.21 3.85
C GLN A 136 -15.05 11.71 5.23
N VAL A 137 -13.77 11.51 5.57
CA VAL A 137 -13.23 11.82 6.90
C VAL A 137 -12.78 13.29 6.97
N TYR A 138 -13.22 14.00 8.00
CA TYR A 138 -12.73 15.35 8.32
C TYR A 138 -11.51 15.26 9.22
N THR A 139 -10.34 15.63 8.68
CA THR A 139 -9.05 15.49 9.39
C THR A 139 -8.52 16.82 9.95
N GLU A 140 -8.90 17.95 9.35
CA GLU A 140 -8.40 19.28 9.73
C GLU A 140 -9.51 20.34 9.55
N GLY A 141 -9.62 21.25 10.52
CA GLY A 141 -10.59 22.35 10.47
C GLY A 141 -10.32 23.30 9.30
N GLY A 142 -11.35 23.65 8.54
CA GLY A 142 -11.23 24.54 7.39
C GLY A 142 -10.74 23.87 6.10
N LYS A 143 -10.55 22.54 6.11
CA LYS A 143 -10.25 21.74 4.92
C LYS A 143 -11.46 20.91 4.49
N ALA A 144 -11.50 20.52 3.23
CA ALA A 144 -12.47 19.55 2.71
C ALA A 144 -12.24 18.16 3.35
N PRO A 145 -13.26 17.27 3.40
CA PRO A 145 -13.06 15.90 3.83
C PRO A 145 -12.12 15.15 2.87
N GLY A 146 -11.41 14.13 3.37
CA GLY A 146 -10.38 13.42 2.63
C GLY A 146 -9.08 14.21 2.50
N TYR A 147 -8.76 15.08 3.46
CA TYR A 147 -7.50 15.81 3.50
C TYR A 147 -6.41 15.00 4.21
N ASP A 148 -5.36 14.62 3.49
CA ASP A 148 -4.20 13.94 4.06
C ASP A 148 -3.27 14.99 4.72
N ARG A 149 -3.08 14.87 6.04
CA ARG A 149 -2.27 15.80 6.84
C ARG A 149 -0.76 15.64 6.63
N VAL A 150 -0.29 14.48 6.18
CA VAL A 150 1.11 14.21 5.86
C VAL A 150 1.47 14.84 4.51
N ARG A 151 0.61 14.71 3.50
CA ARG A 151 0.84 15.29 2.17
C ARG A 151 0.36 16.73 2.03
N GLY A 152 -0.49 17.20 2.94
CA GLY A 152 -1.07 18.53 2.88
C GLY A 152 -1.99 18.71 1.67
N ALA A 153 -2.69 17.65 1.25
CA ALA A 153 -3.47 17.62 0.03
C ALA A 153 -4.79 16.85 0.20
N GLU A 154 -5.80 17.25 -0.56
CA GLU A 154 -7.06 16.52 -0.70
C GLU A 154 -6.85 15.34 -1.65
N ILE A 155 -7.30 14.14 -1.28
CA ILE A 155 -7.12 12.94 -2.10
C ILE A 155 -7.85 13.05 -3.46
N GLY A 156 -7.24 12.49 -4.50
CA GLY A 156 -7.77 12.52 -5.87
C GLY A 156 -9.03 11.69 -6.05
N ASN A 157 -9.04 10.45 -5.54
CA ASN A 157 -10.20 9.56 -5.62
C ASN A 157 -10.84 9.43 -4.24
N LYS A 158 -12.08 9.92 -4.08
CA LYS A 158 -12.80 9.89 -2.80
C LYS A 158 -13.73 8.71 -2.64
N ASP A 159 -14.33 8.28 -3.75
CA ASP A 159 -15.38 7.28 -3.76
C ASP A 159 -14.94 6.13 -4.66
N PHE A 160 -14.51 5.03 -4.04
CA PHE A 160 -14.16 3.79 -4.70
C PHE A 160 -14.38 2.62 -3.74
N GLU A 161 -14.59 1.44 -4.30
CA GLU A 161 -14.73 0.19 -3.56
C GLU A 161 -13.49 -0.70 -3.75
N LEU A 162 -13.29 -1.63 -2.83
CA LEU A 162 -12.30 -2.70 -2.95
C LEU A 162 -13.03 -3.94 -3.52
N ASP A 163 -12.63 -4.41 -4.70
CA ASP A 163 -13.35 -5.50 -5.38
C ASP A 163 -12.92 -6.89 -4.89
N VAL A 164 -11.67 -6.98 -4.41
CA VAL A 164 -10.99 -8.25 -4.08
C VAL A 164 -10.52 -8.31 -2.62
N LEU A 165 -10.77 -7.25 -1.83
CA LEU A 165 -10.40 -7.12 -0.43
C LEU A 165 -11.58 -6.65 0.41
N GLU A 166 -11.60 -7.07 1.67
CA GLU A 166 -12.54 -6.57 2.69
C GLU A 166 -11.74 -5.95 3.84
N GLU A 167 -12.23 -4.83 4.37
CA GLU A 167 -11.63 -4.18 5.55
C GLU A 167 -11.91 -5.01 6.81
N ALA A 168 -10.87 -5.63 7.36
CA ALA A 168 -10.99 -6.45 8.57
C ALA A 168 -10.90 -5.64 9.87
N TYR A 169 -10.08 -4.57 9.91
CA TYR A 169 -9.83 -3.73 11.09
C TYR A 169 -9.14 -2.41 10.71
N THR A 170 -9.47 -1.30 11.41
CA THR A 170 -8.84 0.03 11.32
C THR A 170 -8.73 0.68 12.70
#